data_AF-A0A540MQF8-F1
#
_entry.id   AF-A0A540MQF8-F1
#
_cell.length_a   1.000
_cell.length_b   1.000
_cell.length_c   1.000
_cell.angle_alpha   90.00
_cell.angle_beta   90.00
_cell.angle_gamma   90.00
#
_symmetry.space_group_name_H-M   'P 1'
#
loop_
_entity.id
_entity.type
_entity.pdbx_description
1 polymer ?
#
loop_
_entity_poly.entity_id
_entity_poly.type
_entity_poly.pdbx_seq_one_letter_code
_entity_poly.pdbx_strand_id
1 'polypeptide(L)'
;MATTRLYTEEYFAKEMSDEGIPEIQRSNLVSCVIQLKALGIDNILGFDWPASPSSEAMVRALEVLYSLGVLDDDAKLTSPTGFQITEFPLVCCR
;
A
#
# COMPACT_ATOMS: atom_id res chain seq x y z
N MET A 1 -0.48 -35.37 10.67
CA MET A 1 -1.54 -34.67 9.92
C MET A 1 -1.10 -34.61 8.48
N ALA A 2 -1.57 -35.55 7.65
CA ALA A 2 -1.15 -35.63 6.25
C ALA A 2 -1.89 -34.55 5.45
N THR A 3 -1.15 -33.57 4.92
CA THR A 3 -1.71 -32.57 4.00
C THR A 3 -1.77 -33.21 2.62
N THR A 4 -2.95 -33.68 2.21
CA THR A 4 -3.16 -34.20 0.86
C THR A 4 -3.38 -33.02 -0.08
N ARG A 5 -2.41 -32.78 -0.98
CA ARG A 5 -2.51 -31.78 -2.06
C ARG A 5 -3.33 -32.37 -3.21
N LEU A 6 -4.39 -31.69 -3.65
CA LEU A 6 -5.33 -32.15 -4.69
C LEU A 6 -4.85 -31.90 -6.14
N TYR A 7 -3.56 -31.66 -6.34
CA TYR A 7 -2.97 -31.32 -7.65
C TYR A 7 -1.75 -32.18 -7.95
N THR A 8 -1.41 -32.34 -9.23
CA THR A 8 -0.24 -33.12 -9.68
C THR A 8 1.07 -32.41 -9.32
N GLU A 9 2.11 -33.19 -8.98
CA GLU A 9 3.43 -32.67 -8.59
C GLU A 9 4.05 -31.79 -9.70
N GLU A 10 3.84 -32.18 -10.95
CA GLU A 10 4.30 -31.45 -12.14
C GLU A 10 3.60 -30.09 -12.30
N TYR A 11 2.34 -29.97 -11.85
CA TYR A 11 1.60 -28.70 -11.89
C TYR A 11 2.10 -27.73 -10.81
N PHE A 12 2.41 -28.25 -9.61
CA PHE A 12 2.98 -27.46 -8.53
C PHE A 12 4.35 -26.89 -8.88
N ALA A 13 5.21 -27.69 -9.49
CA ALA A 13 6.57 -27.27 -9.84
C ALA A 13 6.63 -26.32 -11.04
N LYS A 14 5.60 -26.28 -11.90
CA LYS A 14 5.64 -25.60 -13.19
C LYS A 14 4.72 -24.38 -13.30
N GLU A 15 3.56 -24.38 -12.67
CA GLU A 15 2.59 -23.28 -12.77
C GLU A 15 2.49 -22.43 -11.50
N MET A 16 2.94 -22.93 -10.34
CA MET A 16 2.87 -22.19 -9.10
C MET A 16 4.16 -21.38 -8.92
N SER A 17 4.11 -20.08 -9.19
CA SER A 17 5.17 -19.16 -8.81
C SER A 17 5.40 -19.26 -7.29
N ASP A 18 6.63 -19.58 -6.87
CA ASP A 18 7.02 -19.74 -5.46
C ASP A 18 6.81 -18.43 -4.66
N GLU A 19 6.84 -17.30 -5.37
CA GLU A 19 6.64 -15.97 -4.82
C GLU A 19 5.25 -15.45 -5.23
N GLY A 20 4.36 -15.34 -4.23
CA GLY A 20 3.13 -14.59 -4.40
C GLY A 20 3.43 -13.11 -4.65
N ILE A 21 2.64 -12.46 -5.52
CA ILE A 21 2.73 -11.01 -5.75
C ILE A 21 2.75 -10.31 -4.38
N PRO A 22 3.76 -9.45 -4.09
CA PRO A 22 3.94 -8.87 -2.78
C PRO A 22 2.72 -8.06 -2.37
N GLU A 23 2.37 -8.09 -1.08
CA GLU A 23 1.15 -7.45 -0.57
C GLU A 23 1.10 -5.94 -0.86
N ILE A 24 2.24 -5.27 -0.96
CA ILE A 24 2.31 -3.85 -1.32
C ILE A 24 1.83 -3.56 -2.75
N GLN A 25 1.85 -4.55 -3.63
CA GLN A 25 1.29 -4.48 -4.98
C GLN A 25 -0.18 -4.93 -5.05
N ARG A 26 -0.70 -5.58 -3.99
CA ARG A 26 -2.10 -6.05 -3.89
C ARG A 26 -2.99 -5.14 -3.05
N SER A 27 -2.43 -4.43 -2.08
CA SER A 27 -3.16 -3.67 -1.07
C SER A 27 -3.19 -2.17 -1.38
N ASN A 28 -4.20 -1.49 -0.85
CA ASN A 28 -4.39 -0.06 -1.04
C ASN A 28 -3.29 0.75 -0.33
N LEU A 29 -2.47 1.47 -1.11
CA LEU A 29 -1.34 2.28 -0.62
C LEU A 29 -1.76 3.53 0.17
N VAL A 30 -3.04 3.89 0.17
CA VAL A 30 -3.57 5.10 0.83
C VAL A 30 -3.11 5.20 2.29
N SER A 31 -3.19 4.11 3.06
CA SER A 31 -2.80 4.10 4.48
C SER A 31 -1.29 4.31 4.68
N CYS A 32 -0.46 3.63 3.88
CA CYS A 32 1.00 3.78 3.92
C CYS A 32 1.43 5.20 3.50
N VAL A 33 0.79 5.78 2.47
CA VAL A 33 1.12 7.13 1.99
C VAL A 33 0.79 8.20 3.04
N ILE A 34 -0.34 8.09 3.76
CA ILE A 34 -0.65 8.98 4.89
C ILE A 34 0.43 8.88 5.96
N GLN A 35 0.81 7.66 6.36
CA GLN A 35 1.79 7.44 7.42
C GLN A 35 3.18 8.00 7.05
N LEU A 36 3.61 7.81 5.81
CA LEU A 36 4.86 8.39 5.31
C LEU A 36 4.82 9.92 5.30
N LYS A 37 3.67 10.50 4.91
CA LYS A 37 3.47 11.94 4.96
C LYS A 37 3.45 12.48 6.39
N ALA A 38 2.87 11.75 7.34
CA ALA A 38 2.87 12.10 8.75
C ALA A 38 4.27 12.04 9.38
N LEU A 39 5.12 11.15 8.87
CA LEU A 39 6.54 11.08 9.23
C LEU A 39 7.36 12.25 8.65
N GLY A 40 6.77 13.08 7.78
CA GLY A 40 7.44 14.20 7.12
C GLY A 40 8.26 13.77 5.89
N ILE A 41 7.99 12.60 5.31
CA ILE A 41 8.64 12.14 4.08
C ILE A 41 7.82 12.62 2.89
N ASP A 42 8.26 13.71 2.29
CA ASP A 42 7.66 14.25 1.07
C ASP A 42 8.13 13.53 -0.21
N ASN A 43 9.32 12.91 -0.16
CA ASN A 43 9.90 12.22 -1.30
C ASN A 43 9.49 10.74 -1.36
N ILE A 44 8.24 10.50 -1.75
CA ILE A 44 7.64 9.16 -1.88
C ILE A 44 8.36 8.33 -2.97
N LEU A 45 8.87 8.98 -4.02
CA LEU A 45 9.56 8.34 -5.15
C LEU A 45 11.00 7.93 -4.83
N GLY A 46 11.67 8.65 -3.92
CA GLY A 46 13.02 8.33 -3.47
C GLY A 46 13.07 7.49 -2.19
N PHE A 47 11.92 7.03 -1.70
CA PHE A 47 11.86 6.13 -0.56
C PHE A 47 12.28 4.71 -1.00
N ASP A 48 13.09 4.05 -0.18
CA ASP A 48 13.51 2.67 -0.41
C ASP A 48 12.33 1.73 -0.13
N TRP A 49 11.54 1.46 -1.18
CA TRP A 49 10.42 0.54 -1.09
C TRP A 49 10.93 -0.90 -1.25
N PRO A 50 10.56 -1.84 -0.36
CA PRO A 50 10.94 -3.25 -0.49
C PRO A 50 10.43 -3.88 -1.80
N ALA A 51 9.31 -3.38 -2.31
CA ALA A 51 8.92 -3.52 -3.70
C ALA A 51 8.25 -2.22 -4.11
N SER A 52 8.85 -1.49 -5.06
CA SER A 52 8.32 -0.20 -5.51
C SER A 52 6.90 -0.38 -6.05
N PRO A 53 5.92 0.36 -5.51
CA PRO A 53 4.56 0.31 -6.03
C PRO A 53 4.51 0.85 -7.48
N SER A 54 3.51 0.41 -8.25
CA SER A 54 3.23 1.02 -9.56
C SER A 54 2.90 2.50 -9.40
N SER A 55 3.38 3.33 -10.33
CA SER A 55 3.09 4.76 -10.39
C SER A 55 1.58 5.06 -10.41
N GLU A 56 0.80 4.23 -11.10
CA GLU A 56 -0.66 4.33 -11.16
C GLU A 56 -1.31 4.10 -9.78
N ALA A 57 -0.76 3.19 -8.97
CA ALA A 57 -1.28 2.91 -7.64
C ALA A 57 -1.00 4.07 -6.67
N MET A 58 0.16 4.73 -6.81
CA MET A 58 0.49 5.93 -6.04
C MET A 58 -0.42 7.10 -6.39
N VAL A 59 -0.67 7.34 -7.68
CA VAL A 59 -1.57 8.41 -8.14
C VAL A 59 -2.99 8.17 -7.61
N ARG A 60 -3.53 6.96 -7.74
CA ARG A 60 -4.86 6.64 -7.20
C ARG A 60 -4.94 6.83 -5.69
N ALA A 61 -3.88 6.48 -4.95
CA ALA A 61 -3.85 6.71 -3.51
C ALA A 61 -3.90 8.20 -3.17
N LEU A 62 -3.15 9.04 -3.88
CA LEU A 62 -3.17 10.49 -3.69
C LEU A 62 -4.51 11.12 -4.08
N GLU A 63 -5.15 10.68 -5.16
CA GLU A 63 -6.48 11.16 -5.57
C GLU A 63 -7.55 10.87 -4.51
N VAL A 64 -7.51 9.69 -3.91
CA VAL A 64 -8.42 9.32 -2.81
C VAL A 64 -8.18 10.24 -1.62
N LEU A 65 -6.92 10.46 -1.23
CA LEU A 65 -6.59 11.34 -0.11
C LEU A 65 -6.99 12.80 -0.33
N TYR A 66 -6.82 13.29 -1.56
CA TYR A 66 -7.27 14.62 -1.94
C TYR A 66 -8.80 14.72 -1.89
N SER A 67 -9.51 13.71 -2.39
CA SER A 67 -10.98 13.65 -2.33
C SER A 67 -11.52 13.60 -0.90
N LEU A 68 -10.76 13.04 0.04
CA LEU A 68 -11.11 13.02 1.47
C LEU A 68 -10.75 14.33 2.21
N GLY A 69 -10.07 15.28 1.56
CA GLY A 69 -9.65 16.54 2.18
C GLY A 69 -8.48 16.40 3.17
N VAL A 70 -7.75 15.29 3.08
CA VAL A 70 -6.59 14.96 3.94
C VAL A 70 -5.34 15.70 3.50
N LEU A 71 -5.21 15.89 2.18
CA LEU A 71 -4.08 16.49 1.51
C LEU A 71 -4.50 17.80 0.83
N ASP A 72 -3.61 18.79 0.91
CA ASP A 72 -3.70 20.05 0.16
C ASP A 72 -3.11 19.90 -1.26
N ASP A 73 -3.20 20.95 -2.09
CA ASP A 73 -2.68 20.97 -3.47
C ASP A 73 -1.15 20.79 -3.50
N ASP A 74 -0.46 21.19 -2.42
CA ASP A 74 0.98 20.99 -2.19
C ASP A 74 1.33 19.59 -1.62
N ALA A 75 0.35 18.67 -1.60
CA ALA A 75 0.47 17.33 -1.01
C ALA A 75 0.93 17.34 0.47
N LYS A 76 0.58 18.40 1.21
CA LYS A 76 0.80 18.49 2.66
C LYS A 76 -0.44 18.07 3.43
N LEU A 77 -0.21 17.49 4.61
CA LEU A 77 -1.29 17.15 5.54
C LEU A 77 -2.02 18.41 5.99
N THR A 78 -3.35 18.42 5.83
CA THR A 78 -4.19 19.52 6.29
C THR A 78 -4.40 19.46 7.80
N SER A 79 -4.36 20.60 8.49
CA SER A 79 -4.70 20.72 9.91
C SER A 79 -6.15 21.22 10.03
N PRO A 80 -7.06 20.61 10.83
CA PRO A 80 -6.86 19.51 11.77
C PRO A 80 -7.18 18.11 11.21
N THR A 81 -7.91 18.03 10.10
CA THR A 81 -8.46 16.77 9.60
C THR A 81 -7.36 15.76 9.33
N GLY A 82 -6.31 16.10 8.58
CA GLY A 82 -5.18 15.22 8.27
C GLY A 82 -4.49 14.59 9.48
N PHE A 83 -4.38 15.31 10.59
CA PHE A 83 -3.83 14.76 11.83
C PHE A 83 -4.75 13.74 12.49
N GLN A 84 -6.06 14.00 12.54
CA GLN A 84 -7.04 13.09 13.17
C GLN A 84 -7.13 11.75 12.43
N ILE A 85 -7.02 11.76 11.11
CA ILE A 85 -6.99 10.54 10.27
C ILE A 85 -5.62 9.87 10.25
N THR A 86 -4.56 10.56 10.65
CA THR A 86 -3.26 9.91 10.92
C THR A 86 -3.30 9.15 12.24
N GLU A 87 -3.98 9.70 13.26
CA GLU A 87 -4.18 9.03 14.55
C GLU A 87 -5.06 7.78 14.44
N PHE A 88 -5.99 7.77 13.48
CA PHE A 88 -6.78 6.59 13.15
C PHE A 88 -6.02 5.73 12.13
N PRO A 89 -5.53 4.53 12.50
CA PRO A 89 -5.04 3.61 11.49
C PRO A 89 -6.24 3.15 10.65
N LEU A 90 -6.49 3.85 9.54
CA LEU A 90 -7.43 3.42 8.52
C LEU A 90 -6.86 2.14 7.94
N VAL A 91 -7.37 1.01 8.45
CA VAL A 91 -7.16 -0.36 7.99
C VAL A 91 -5.72 -0.66 7.59
N CYS A 92 -4.88 -0.95 8.58
CA CYS A 92 -3.69 -1.75 8.35
C CYS A 92 -4.15 -3.20 8.06
N CYS A 93 -3.87 -3.68 6.84
CA CYS A 93 -4.10 -5.02 6.30
C CYS A 93 -4.84 -6.03 7.21
N ARG A 94 -6.12 -6.26 6.93
CA ARG A 94 -6.74 -7.57 7.14
C ARG A 94 -7.72 -7.91 6.04
#